data_AF-A0A2M7ZCP8-F1
#
_entry.id   AF-A0A2M7ZCP8-F1
#
_cell.length_a   1.000
_cell.length_b   1.000
_cell.length_c   1.000
_cell.angle_alpha   90.00
_cell.angle_beta   90.00
_cell.angle_gamma   90.00
#
_symmetry.space_group_name_H-M   'P 1'
#
loop_
_entity.id
_entity.type
_entity.pdbx_description
1 polymer ?
#
loop_
_entity_poly.entity_id
_entity_poly.type
_entity_poly.pdbx_seq_one_letter_code
_entity_poly.pdbx_strand_id
1 'polypeptide(L)'
;MNPNHQQVGISTDCQACHNSAAWIPSSFNHGSTTFILTGAHTSTDCSNCHKGVTTGTSSDCYSCHKTNFESTTNPNHVSGNFPTTCEVCHTTQPGWKPATFTNHDQFYVIQGAHAAFKNDCQKCHSSGYTNTPNTCFGCHEAKYNATTNPNHKTAAFPTDCESCHSQNAWKPATFDHDGKYFPIYSGKHQGEWNTCSDCHTSSADYRIFSCINCHEHNNKANVDDDHRGVNGYSYVSSECYRCHPNGKGDGLKAIRLKRIEN
;
A
#
# COMPACT_ATOMS: atom_id res chain seq x y z
N MET A 1 -35.94 -33.62 -8.20
CA MET A 1 -37.14 -34.29 -8.80
C MET A 1 -36.73 -35.67 -9.32
N ASN A 2 -37.63 -36.63 -9.53
CA ASN A 2 -37.26 -37.93 -10.14
C ASN A 2 -36.78 -37.71 -11.58
N PRO A 3 -35.47 -37.86 -11.88
CA PRO A 3 -34.98 -37.59 -13.22
C PRO A 3 -35.43 -38.73 -14.15
N ASN A 4 -35.79 -38.39 -15.39
CA ASN A 4 -35.95 -39.39 -16.43
C ASN A 4 -34.54 -39.90 -16.80
N HIS A 5 -34.17 -41.07 -16.27
CA HIS A 5 -32.81 -41.61 -16.34
C HIS A 5 -32.33 -41.76 -17.79
N GLN A 6 -33.21 -42.18 -18.70
CA GLN A 6 -32.88 -42.29 -20.13
C GLN A 6 -32.66 -40.92 -20.78
N GLN A 7 -33.48 -39.93 -20.43
CA GLN A 7 -33.40 -38.59 -21.01
C GLN A 7 -32.18 -37.79 -20.53
N VAL A 8 -31.74 -38.01 -19.30
CA VAL A 8 -30.54 -37.37 -18.73
C VAL A 8 -29.31 -38.27 -18.80
N GLY A 9 -29.46 -39.49 -19.31
CA GLY A 9 -28.40 -40.49 -19.43
C GLY A 9 -27.73 -40.86 -18.10
N ILE A 10 -28.54 -41.01 -17.07
CA ILE A 10 -28.13 -41.72 -15.86
C ILE A 10 -28.26 -43.23 -16.16
N SER A 11 -27.33 -44.03 -15.63
CA SER A 11 -27.33 -45.48 -15.81
C SER A 11 -28.71 -46.10 -15.56
N THR A 12 -29.10 -47.04 -16.42
CA THR A 12 -30.31 -47.85 -16.25
C THR A 12 -30.06 -49.11 -15.42
N ASP A 13 -28.84 -49.31 -14.92
CA ASP A 13 -28.54 -50.33 -13.91
C ASP A 13 -29.07 -49.90 -12.54
N CYS A 14 -30.33 -50.23 -12.27
CA CYS A 14 -31.05 -49.76 -11.09
C CYS A 14 -30.35 -50.14 -9.78
N GLN A 15 -29.71 -51.31 -9.73
CA GLN A 15 -29.14 -51.89 -8.51
C GLN A 15 -27.84 -51.20 -8.08
N ALA A 16 -27.21 -50.44 -8.98
CA ALA A 16 -26.04 -49.63 -8.66
C ALA A 16 -26.37 -48.45 -7.71
N CYS A 17 -27.62 -48.01 -7.70
CA CYS A 17 -28.04 -46.79 -7.00
C CYS A 17 -29.23 -47.03 -6.06
N HIS A 18 -30.18 -47.87 -6.45
CA HIS A 18 -31.41 -48.12 -5.72
C HIS A 18 -31.39 -49.50 -5.08
N ASN A 19 -32.11 -49.62 -3.96
CA ASN A 19 -32.38 -50.90 -3.33
C ASN A 19 -33.88 -51.08 -3.12
N SER A 20 -34.31 -52.31 -2.90
CA SER A 20 -35.72 -52.66 -2.74
C SER A 20 -36.31 -52.23 -1.39
N ALA A 21 -35.50 -51.88 -0.39
CA ALA A 21 -35.98 -51.45 0.93
C ALA A 21 -36.36 -49.95 0.95
N ALA A 22 -35.63 -49.12 0.22
CA ALA A 22 -35.93 -47.70 0.04
C ALA A 22 -35.44 -47.25 -1.35
N TRP A 23 -36.39 -46.99 -2.25
CA TRP A 23 -36.08 -46.62 -3.63
C TRP A 23 -35.71 -45.14 -3.79
N ILE A 24 -36.32 -44.25 -2.99
CA ILE A 24 -36.09 -42.80 -3.01
C ILE A 24 -35.83 -42.31 -1.58
N PRO A 25 -34.74 -41.57 -1.33
CA PRO A 25 -33.68 -41.22 -2.27
C PRO A 25 -32.84 -42.44 -2.68
N SER A 26 -32.05 -42.29 -3.74
CA SER A 26 -31.00 -43.27 -4.09
C SER A 26 -30.11 -43.57 -2.88
N SER A 27 -29.71 -44.83 -2.71
CA SER A 27 -28.73 -45.24 -1.69
C SER A 27 -27.27 -45.00 -2.11
N PHE A 28 -27.03 -44.50 -3.32
CA PHE A 28 -25.69 -44.17 -3.79
C PHE A 28 -25.03 -43.10 -2.93
N ASN A 29 -23.78 -43.34 -2.52
CA ASN A 29 -23.02 -42.44 -1.65
C ASN A 29 -21.81 -41.84 -2.38
N HIS A 30 -21.80 -40.51 -2.58
CA HIS A 30 -20.67 -39.81 -3.20
C HIS A 30 -19.40 -39.76 -2.31
N GLY A 31 -19.52 -40.04 -1.01
CA GLY A 31 -18.40 -40.04 -0.06
C GLY A 31 -17.34 -41.10 -0.35
N SER A 32 -17.63 -42.09 -1.20
CA SER A 32 -16.66 -43.09 -1.67
C SER A 32 -16.09 -42.79 -3.06
N THR A 33 -16.40 -41.63 -3.65
CA THR A 33 -15.91 -41.22 -4.97
C THR A 33 -14.80 -40.17 -4.82
N THR A 34 -14.12 -39.85 -5.93
CA THR A 34 -13.09 -38.80 -5.97
C THR A 34 -13.65 -37.38 -5.79
N PHE A 35 -14.95 -37.19 -6.01
CA PHE A 35 -15.63 -35.91 -5.83
C PHE A 35 -16.67 -36.02 -4.72
N ILE A 36 -16.25 -35.71 -3.50
CA ILE A 36 -17.12 -35.71 -2.32
C ILE A 36 -18.03 -34.48 -2.36
N LEU A 37 -19.34 -34.70 -2.42
CA LEU A 37 -20.32 -33.63 -2.40
C LEU A 37 -20.32 -32.95 -1.02
N THR A 38 -20.05 -31.65 -1.02
CA THR A 38 -20.06 -30.81 0.18
C THR A 38 -20.76 -29.48 -0.12
N GLY A 39 -21.22 -28.81 0.94
CA GLY A 39 -21.88 -27.50 0.85
C GLY A 39 -23.07 -27.51 -0.11
N ALA A 40 -23.13 -26.56 -1.05
CA ALA A 40 -24.25 -26.43 -1.99
C ALA A 40 -24.47 -27.65 -2.90
N HIS A 41 -23.46 -28.51 -3.05
CA HIS A 41 -23.55 -29.70 -3.91
C HIS A 41 -24.32 -30.86 -3.26
N THR A 42 -24.54 -30.87 -1.94
CA THR A 42 -25.18 -31.99 -1.24
C THR A 42 -26.66 -32.14 -1.58
N SER A 43 -27.30 -31.08 -2.08
CA SER A 43 -28.72 -31.06 -2.47
C SER A 43 -28.92 -31.02 -4.00
N THR A 44 -27.87 -31.21 -4.79
CA THR A 44 -27.93 -31.13 -6.24
C THR A 44 -28.47 -32.42 -6.85
N ASP A 45 -29.47 -32.32 -7.74
CA ASP A 45 -29.98 -33.47 -8.50
C ASP A 45 -28.87 -34.08 -9.38
N CYS A 46 -28.78 -35.41 -9.43
CA CYS A 46 -27.71 -36.15 -10.16
C CYS A 46 -27.58 -35.71 -11.62
N SER A 47 -28.70 -35.39 -12.28
CA SER A 47 -28.77 -34.97 -13.68
C SER A 47 -28.09 -33.63 -13.97
N ASN A 48 -27.81 -32.82 -12.95
CA ASN A 48 -27.11 -31.56 -13.13
C ASN A 48 -25.61 -31.78 -13.43
N CYS A 49 -25.06 -32.91 -13.02
CA CYS A 49 -23.66 -33.28 -13.21
C CYS A 49 -23.48 -34.45 -14.19
N HIS A 50 -24.34 -35.46 -14.11
CA HIS A 50 -24.28 -36.67 -14.94
C HIS A 50 -25.24 -36.56 -16.13
N LYS A 51 -24.65 -36.30 -17.31
CA LYS A 51 -25.36 -36.14 -18.59
C LYS A 51 -24.90 -37.23 -19.56
N GLY A 52 -25.65 -38.32 -19.70
CA GLY A 52 -25.27 -39.42 -20.60
C GLY A 52 -24.53 -40.57 -19.92
N VAL A 53 -23.69 -40.27 -18.93
CA VAL A 53 -22.86 -41.23 -18.19
C VAL A 53 -22.70 -40.79 -16.73
N THR A 54 -22.51 -41.78 -15.84
CA THR A 54 -22.22 -41.55 -14.41
C THR A 54 -20.74 -41.44 -14.09
N THR A 55 -19.87 -41.60 -15.08
CA THR A 55 -18.41 -41.53 -14.97
C THR A 55 -17.84 -40.44 -15.87
N GLY A 56 -16.64 -39.93 -15.54
CA GLY A 56 -15.94 -38.95 -16.39
C GLY A 56 -16.48 -37.52 -16.31
N THR A 57 -17.48 -37.23 -15.47
CA THR A 57 -17.86 -35.85 -15.14
C THR A 57 -16.66 -35.13 -14.53
N SER A 58 -16.33 -33.94 -15.05
CA SER A 58 -15.22 -33.13 -14.55
C SER A 58 -15.47 -32.71 -13.09
N SER A 59 -14.45 -32.81 -12.26
CA SER A 59 -14.41 -32.22 -10.90
C SER A 59 -13.85 -30.80 -10.89
N ASP A 60 -13.41 -30.28 -12.04
CA ASP A 60 -12.90 -28.92 -12.16
C ASP A 60 -14.05 -27.90 -12.01
N CYS A 61 -13.89 -26.99 -11.04
CA CYS A 61 -14.90 -26.00 -10.69
C CYS A 61 -15.25 -25.11 -11.89
N TYR A 62 -14.24 -24.62 -12.59
CA TYR A 62 -14.41 -23.68 -13.71
C TYR A 62 -15.14 -24.32 -14.89
N SER A 63 -14.88 -25.59 -15.19
CA SER A 63 -15.55 -26.32 -16.26
C SER A 63 -17.08 -26.29 -16.15
N CYS A 64 -17.62 -26.31 -14.92
CA CYS A 64 -19.07 -26.21 -14.69
C CYS A 64 -19.53 -24.77 -14.39
N HIS A 65 -18.73 -24.01 -13.64
CA HIS A 65 -19.07 -22.67 -13.16
C HIS A 65 -18.47 -21.54 -13.99
N LYS A 66 -18.08 -21.81 -15.25
CA LYS A 66 -17.53 -20.84 -16.19
C LYS A 66 -18.38 -19.57 -16.28
N THR A 67 -19.70 -19.71 -16.44
CA THR A 67 -20.60 -18.55 -16.51
C THR A 67 -20.63 -17.77 -15.19
N ASN A 68 -20.59 -18.43 -14.03
CA ASN A 68 -20.47 -17.73 -12.75
C ASN A 68 -19.16 -16.96 -12.66
N PHE A 69 -18.05 -17.57 -13.07
CA PHE A 69 -16.74 -16.93 -13.11
C PHE A 69 -16.74 -15.70 -14.03
N GLU A 70 -17.21 -15.84 -15.27
CA GLU A 70 -17.20 -14.78 -16.29
C GLU A 70 -18.18 -13.63 -16.01
N SER A 71 -19.28 -13.89 -15.30
CA SER A 71 -20.33 -12.90 -14.99
C SER A 71 -20.13 -12.19 -13.64
N THR A 72 -19.20 -12.64 -12.80
CA THR A 72 -18.94 -11.99 -11.50
C THR A 72 -18.33 -10.62 -11.72
N THR A 73 -18.89 -9.59 -11.09
CA THR A 73 -18.44 -8.19 -11.22
C THR A 73 -17.79 -7.64 -9.95
N ASN A 74 -17.92 -8.32 -8.81
CA ASN A 74 -17.39 -7.84 -7.54
C ASN A 74 -16.82 -8.98 -6.66
N PRO A 75 -15.49 -9.19 -6.65
CA PRO A 75 -14.52 -8.63 -7.60
C PRO A 75 -14.73 -9.23 -9.00
N ASN A 76 -14.42 -8.49 -10.06
CA ASN A 76 -14.50 -9.05 -11.41
C ASN A 76 -13.34 -10.03 -11.65
N HIS A 77 -13.67 -11.32 -11.84
CA HIS A 77 -12.65 -12.36 -12.00
C HIS A 77 -11.88 -12.27 -13.31
N VAL A 78 -12.57 -11.90 -14.40
CA VAL A 78 -11.98 -11.83 -15.74
C VAL A 78 -11.05 -10.62 -15.86
N SER A 79 -11.55 -9.42 -15.55
CA SER A 79 -10.72 -8.21 -15.62
C SER A 79 -9.66 -8.16 -14.51
N GLY A 80 -9.91 -8.85 -13.40
CA GLY A 80 -8.92 -9.08 -12.36
C GLY A 80 -7.85 -10.10 -12.75
N ASN A 81 -8.02 -10.87 -13.83
CA ASN A 81 -7.12 -11.97 -14.20
C ASN A 81 -6.93 -12.98 -13.05
N PHE A 82 -8.03 -13.37 -12.41
CA PHE A 82 -8.01 -14.38 -11.36
C PHE A 82 -7.77 -15.79 -11.92
N PRO A 83 -7.15 -16.69 -11.14
CA PRO A 83 -6.98 -18.07 -11.55
C PRO A 83 -8.32 -18.83 -11.53
N THR A 84 -8.40 -19.89 -12.31
CA THR A 84 -9.57 -20.80 -12.35
C THR A 84 -9.56 -21.85 -11.24
N THR A 85 -8.51 -21.89 -10.41
CA THR A 85 -8.42 -22.69 -9.17
C THR A 85 -9.24 -22.01 -8.08
N CYS A 86 -10.56 -22.25 -8.09
CA CYS A 86 -11.53 -21.56 -7.25
C CYS A 86 -11.27 -21.75 -5.74
N GLU A 87 -10.75 -22.92 -5.35
CA GLU A 87 -10.48 -23.36 -3.99
C GLU A 87 -9.40 -22.54 -3.27
N VAL A 88 -8.64 -21.73 -4.01
CA VAL A 88 -7.68 -20.77 -3.43
C VAL A 88 -8.42 -19.71 -2.59
N CYS A 89 -9.66 -19.37 -2.96
CA CYS A 89 -10.43 -18.32 -2.31
C CYS A 89 -11.80 -18.80 -1.82
N HIS A 90 -12.43 -19.72 -2.55
CA HIS A 90 -13.79 -20.15 -2.31
C HIS A 90 -13.84 -21.54 -1.70
N THR A 91 -14.96 -21.83 -1.06
CA THR A 91 -15.32 -23.18 -0.62
C THR A 91 -16.61 -23.59 -1.30
N THR A 92 -17.06 -24.82 -1.08
CA THR A 92 -18.37 -25.29 -1.56
C THR A 92 -19.56 -24.71 -0.79
N GLN A 93 -19.33 -23.80 0.17
CA GLN A 93 -20.41 -23.14 0.92
C GLN A 93 -21.39 -22.41 -0.03
N PRO A 94 -22.69 -22.38 0.31
CA PRO A 94 -23.70 -21.75 -0.53
C PRO A 94 -23.36 -20.31 -0.93
N GLY A 95 -23.52 -20.02 -2.22
CA GLY A 95 -23.34 -18.68 -2.77
C GLY A 95 -21.88 -18.23 -2.90
N TRP A 96 -20.91 -19.14 -2.85
CA TRP A 96 -19.47 -18.84 -2.96
C TRP A 96 -18.94 -17.93 -1.86
N LYS A 97 -19.62 -17.89 -0.70
CA LYS A 97 -19.33 -16.99 0.42
C LYS A 97 -19.08 -17.75 1.73
N PRO A 98 -18.18 -17.23 2.59
CA PRO A 98 -17.25 -16.14 2.31
C PRO A 98 -16.16 -16.59 1.31
N ALA A 99 -15.68 -15.66 0.49
CA ALA A 99 -14.41 -15.80 -0.19
C ALA A 99 -13.33 -15.27 0.76
N THR A 100 -12.28 -16.05 1.02
CA THR A 100 -11.23 -15.69 1.97
C THR A 100 -9.87 -15.81 1.34
N PHE A 101 -9.00 -14.84 1.60
CA PHE A 101 -7.60 -14.86 1.16
C PHE A 101 -6.72 -14.65 2.39
N THR A 102 -6.45 -15.75 3.12
CA THR A 102 -5.84 -15.71 4.46
C THR A 102 -4.35 -15.42 4.44
N ASN A 103 -3.70 -15.46 3.28
CA ASN A 103 -2.27 -15.26 3.11
C ASN A 103 -1.90 -13.88 2.55
N HIS A 104 -2.85 -12.94 2.39
CA HIS A 104 -2.56 -11.59 1.88
C HIS A 104 -1.42 -10.90 2.63
N ASP A 105 -1.49 -10.96 3.97
CA ASP A 105 -0.58 -10.24 4.86
C ASP A 105 0.86 -10.76 4.79
N GLN A 106 1.09 -11.93 4.17
CA GLN A 106 2.44 -12.41 3.86
C GLN A 106 3.12 -11.61 2.74
N PHE A 107 2.34 -10.94 1.90
CA PHE A 107 2.82 -10.15 0.77
C PHE A 107 2.74 -8.65 1.04
N TYR A 108 1.66 -8.19 1.66
CA TYR A 108 1.44 -6.80 2.04
C TYR A 108 0.39 -6.72 3.16
N VAL A 109 0.76 -6.16 4.32
CA VAL A 109 -0.19 -6.00 5.44
C VAL A 109 -1.07 -4.77 5.17
N ILE A 110 -2.39 -4.97 5.10
CA ILE A 110 -3.33 -3.87 4.85
C ILE A 110 -3.63 -3.12 6.15
N GLN A 111 -2.93 -2.01 6.39
CA GLN A 111 -3.09 -1.20 7.59
C GLN A 111 -2.97 0.31 7.32
N GLY A 112 -3.16 1.12 8.36
CA GLY A 112 -3.16 2.58 8.25
C GLY A 112 -4.20 3.09 7.25
N ALA A 113 -3.83 4.07 6.42
CA ALA A 113 -4.70 4.62 5.39
C ALA A 113 -5.15 3.58 4.34
N HIS A 114 -4.37 2.52 4.10
CA HIS A 114 -4.73 1.46 3.15
C HIS A 114 -5.89 0.59 3.63
N ALA A 115 -6.15 0.53 4.95
CA ALA A 115 -7.27 -0.23 5.51
C ALA A 115 -8.64 0.22 4.97
N ALA A 116 -8.76 1.48 4.54
CA ALA A 116 -9.96 2.01 3.90
C ALA A 116 -10.33 1.30 2.58
N PHE A 117 -9.38 0.61 1.95
CA PHE A 117 -9.54 -0.07 0.66
C PHE A 117 -9.37 -1.58 0.75
N LYS A 118 -9.35 -2.16 1.95
CA LYS A 118 -9.09 -3.60 2.16
C LYS A 118 -10.04 -4.54 1.41
N ASN A 119 -11.26 -4.06 1.11
CA ASN A 119 -12.29 -4.83 0.40
C ASN A 119 -12.42 -4.43 -1.08
N ASP A 120 -11.60 -3.49 -1.57
CA ASP A 120 -11.62 -2.99 -2.93
C ASP A 120 -10.35 -3.42 -3.66
N CYS A 121 -10.28 -4.73 -3.92
CA CYS A 121 -9.07 -5.39 -4.38
C CYS A 121 -8.48 -4.73 -5.64
N GLN A 122 -9.33 -4.22 -6.53
CA GLN A 122 -8.91 -3.59 -7.79
C GLN A 122 -8.19 -2.25 -7.58
N LYS A 123 -8.32 -1.60 -6.42
CA LYS A 123 -7.54 -0.39 -6.11
C LYS A 123 -6.04 -0.68 -5.97
N CYS A 124 -5.69 -1.89 -5.58
CA CYS A 124 -4.30 -2.35 -5.49
C CYS A 124 -3.92 -3.18 -6.72
N HIS A 125 -4.80 -4.10 -7.12
CA HIS A 125 -4.59 -5.05 -8.21
C HIS A 125 -5.14 -4.55 -9.56
N SER A 126 -4.88 -3.27 -9.89
CA SER A 126 -5.45 -2.61 -11.08
C SER A 126 -5.00 -3.21 -12.41
N SER A 127 -3.85 -3.88 -12.41
CA SER A 127 -3.28 -4.56 -13.58
C SER A 127 -3.29 -6.08 -13.43
N GLY A 128 -4.14 -6.60 -12.52
CA GLY A 128 -4.23 -8.01 -12.14
C GLY A 128 -3.55 -8.33 -10.80
N TYR A 129 -3.72 -9.57 -10.34
CA TYR A 129 -3.19 -10.06 -9.04
C TYR A 129 -1.77 -10.59 -9.12
N THR A 130 -1.16 -10.61 -10.31
CA THR A 130 0.25 -10.95 -10.48
C THR A 130 1.08 -9.68 -10.51
N ASN A 131 2.27 -9.73 -9.90
CA ASN A 131 3.25 -8.63 -9.92
C ASN A 131 2.73 -7.28 -9.39
N THR A 132 1.73 -7.28 -8.52
CA THR A 132 1.31 -6.06 -7.81
C THR A 132 2.47 -5.58 -6.94
N PRO A 133 2.95 -4.33 -7.10
CA PRO A 133 4.04 -3.83 -6.28
C PRO A 133 3.64 -3.83 -4.81
N ASN A 134 4.57 -4.19 -3.93
CA ASN A 134 4.37 -4.21 -2.48
C ASN A 134 5.31 -3.24 -1.75
N THR A 135 5.95 -2.33 -2.48
CA THR A 135 6.78 -1.25 -1.93
C THR A 135 6.08 0.09 -2.10
N CYS A 136 6.32 1.03 -1.18
CA CYS A 136 5.72 2.37 -1.23
C CYS A 136 5.99 3.05 -2.58
N PHE A 137 7.25 3.07 -3.01
CA PHE A 137 7.62 3.67 -4.29
C PHE A 137 7.01 2.93 -5.49
N GLY A 138 6.94 1.60 -5.47
CA GLY A 138 6.36 0.82 -6.56
C GLY A 138 4.90 1.22 -6.88
N CYS A 139 4.10 1.53 -5.86
CA CYS A 139 2.72 2.01 -6.06
C CYS A 139 2.62 3.55 -6.18
N HIS A 140 3.50 4.29 -5.51
CA HIS A 140 3.42 5.74 -5.40
C HIS A 140 4.51 6.49 -6.17
N GLU A 141 5.16 5.85 -7.16
CA GLU A 141 6.21 6.45 -7.99
C GLU A 141 5.75 7.78 -8.62
N ALA A 142 4.53 7.82 -9.18
CA ALA A 142 3.98 9.03 -9.77
C ALA A 142 3.86 10.17 -8.74
N LYS A 143 3.48 9.85 -7.50
CA LYS A 143 3.39 10.83 -6.41
C LYS A 143 4.77 11.27 -5.93
N TYR A 144 5.71 10.34 -5.81
CA TYR A 144 7.12 10.62 -5.50
C TYR A 144 7.71 11.60 -6.51
N ASN A 145 7.57 11.30 -7.81
CA ASN A 145 8.10 12.09 -8.92
C ASN A 145 7.43 13.47 -9.06
N ALA A 146 6.16 13.59 -8.68
CA ALA A 146 5.40 14.83 -8.78
C ALA A 146 5.54 15.75 -7.56
N THR A 147 6.17 15.30 -6.47
CA THR A 147 6.33 16.14 -5.28
C THR A 147 7.38 17.22 -5.52
N THR A 148 7.05 18.47 -5.16
CA THR A 148 7.90 19.65 -5.42
C THR A 148 8.43 20.32 -4.16
N ASN A 149 7.87 20.00 -2.99
CA ASN A 149 8.28 20.59 -1.72
C ASN A 149 8.27 19.54 -0.57
N PRO A 150 9.44 18.96 -0.23
CA PRO A 150 10.66 19.00 -1.01
C PRO A 150 10.59 18.17 -2.29
N ASN A 151 11.34 18.55 -3.33
CA ASN A 151 11.40 17.76 -4.56
C ASN A 151 12.24 16.49 -4.34
N HIS A 152 11.57 15.35 -4.14
CA HIS A 152 12.26 14.09 -3.86
C HIS A 152 13.19 13.65 -4.99
N LYS A 153 12.79 13.84 -6.25
CA LYS A 153 13.56 13.38 -7.40
C LYS A 153 14.85 14.18 -7.55
N THR A 154 14.79 15.51 -7.49
CA THR A 154 15.97 16.37 -7.67
C THR A 154 16.90 16.33 -6.46
N ALA A 155 16.34 16.24 -5.25
CA ALA A 155 17.11 16.05 -4.03
C ALA A 155 17.70 14.63 -3.89
N ALA A 156 17.36 13.70 -4.80
CA ALA A 156 17.78 12.31 -4.78
C ALA A 156 17.48 11.61 -3.43
N PHE A 157 16.29 11.85 -2.88
CA PHE A 157 15.87 11.18 -1.65
C PHE A 157 15.72 9.66 -1.85
N PRO A 158 15.86 8.87 -0.76
CA PRO A 158 15.65 7.43 -0.85
C PRO A 158 14.18 7.10 -1.13
N THR A 159 13.95 5.93 -1.73
CA THR A 159 12.61 5.36 -1.93
C THR A 159 12.11 4.57 -0.70
N ASP A 160 12.93 4.48 0.35
CA ASP A 160 12.53 4.04 1.68
C ASP A 160 11.72 5.14 2.38
N CYS A 161 10.45 5.22 2.00
CA CYS A 161 9.56 6.29 2.42
C CYS A 161 9.38 6.34 3.95
N GLU A 162 9.47 5.20 4.62
CA GLU A 162 9.20 5.06 6.06
C GLU A 162 10.26 5.75 6.94
N SER A 163 11.41 6.10 6.35
CA SER A 163 12.41 6.96 7.00
C SER A 163 11.91 8.37 7.33
N CYS A 164 10.86 8.83 6.64
CA CYS A 164 10.31 10.19 6.79
C CYS A 164 8.78 10.23 6.87
N HIS A 165 8.07 9.28 6.26
CA HIS A 165 6.61 9.24 6.19
C HIS A 165 6.05 8.04 6.95
N SER A 166 4.74 8.06 7.22
CA SER A 166 4.03 6.90 7.74
C SER A 166 2.85 6.54 6.85
N GLN A 167 2.47 5.27 6.86
CA GLN A 167 1.23 4.81 6.22
C GLN A 167 -0.06 5.24 6.95
N ASN A 168 0.04 5.76 8.18
CA ASN A 168 -1.10 6.31 8.90
C ASN A 168 -1.42 7.74 8.44
N ALA A 169 -0.37 8.56 8.29
CA ALA A 169 -0.44 9.92 7.80
C ALA A 169 0.84 10.25 7.01
N TRP A 170 0.67 10.74 5.78
CA TRP A 170 1.78 11.09 4.89
C TRP A 170 2.40 12.46 5.21
N LYS A 171 1.63 13.35 5.83
CA LYS A 171 2.06 14.70 6.23
C LYS A 171 1.68 14.97 7.69
N PRO A 172 2.54 15.68 8.46
CA PRO A 172 3.90 16.07 8.10
C PRO A 172 4.86 14.87 8.03
N ALA A 173 6.03 15.04 7.42
CA ALA A 173 7.10 14.06 7.50
C ALA A 173 7.81 14.15 8.85
N THR A 174 8.16 13.01 9.45
CA THR A 174 8.88 12.89 10.74
C THR A 174 10.39 12.75 10.52
N PHE A 175 10.95 13.61 9.68
CA PHE A 175 12.39 13.62 9.38
C PHE A 175 13.18 14.30 10.51
N ASP A 176 14.21 13.61 11.01
CA ASP A 176 15.13 14.16 12.00
C ASP A 176 16.09 15.19 11.36
N HIS A 177 15.65 16.45 11.35
CA HIS A 177 16.47 17.57 10.88
C HIS A 177 17.46 18.02 11.97
N ASP A 178 17.03 18.14 13.22
CA ASP A 178 17.84 18.69 14.31
C ASP A 178 19.00 17.79 14.73
N GLY A 179 18.83 16.46 14.66
CA GLY A 179 19.88 15.50 14.99
C GLY A 179 20.93 15.35 13.88
N LYS A 180 20.63 15.78 12.65
CA LYS A 180 21.50 15.59 11.48
C LYS A 180 22.02 16.88 10.87
N TYR A 181 21.30 17.98 11.03
CA TYR A 181 21.51 19.28 10.38
C TYR A 181 21.21 20.43 11.35
N PHE A 182 21.11 21.65 10.82
CA PHE A 182 20.80 22.84 11.61
C PHE A 182 19.47 22.67 12.38
N PRO A 183 19.39 22.97 13.68
CA PRO A 183 18.17 22.75 14.46
C PRO A 183 17.07 23.74 14.06
N ILE A 184 15.95 23.20 13.55
CA ILE A 184 14.76 23.95 13.13
C ILE A 184 13.52 23.57 13.95
N TYR A 185 13.52 22.40 14.59
CA TYR A 185 12.45 21.97 15.50
C TYR A 185 12.77 22.29 16.98
N SER A 186 13.95 22.85 17.24
CA SER A 186 14.42 23.29 18.55
C SER A 186 15.24 24.58 18.45
N GLY A 187 15.59 25.17 19.59
CA GLY A 187 16.39 26.40 19.64
C GLY A 187 15.61 27.63 19.15
N LYS A 188 16.34 28.65 18.67
CA LYS A 188 15.75 29.94 18.28
C LYS A 188 14.90 29.91 17.01
N HIS A 189 15.02 28.88 16.18
CA HIS A 189 14.28 28.76 14.91
C HIS A 189 13.04 27.87 15.03
N GLN A 190 12.79 27.30 16.21
CA GLN A 190 11.60 26.48 16.45
C GLN A 190 10.33 27.31 16.28
N GLY A 191 9.49 26.94 15.30
CA GLY A 191 8.21 27.61 15.04
C GLY A 191 8.32 28.88 14.18
N GLU A 192 9.52 29.24 13.73
CA GLU A 192 9.77 30.44 12.90
C GLU A 192 9.75 30.15 11.39
N TRP A 193 9.39 28.92 10.99
CA TRP A 193 9.35 28.48 9.60
C TRP A 193 8.07 27.67 9.33
N ASN A 194 7.61 27.71 8.08
CA ASN A 194 6.43 26.98 7.61
C ASN A 194 6.77 26.00 6.49
N THR A 195 7.74 26.35 5.64
CA THR A 195 8.13 25.54 4.49
C THR A 195 9.64 25.38 4.42
N CYS A 196 10.10 24.26 3.84
CA CYS A 196 11.53 24.04 3.65
C CYS A 196 12.17 25.14 2.78
N SER A 197 11.41 25.73 1.85
CA SER A 197 11.85 26.84 0.99
C SER A 197 12.09 28.16 1.73
N ASP A 198 11.66 28.29 2.98
CA ASP A 198 11.93 29.49 3.78
C ASP A 198 13.44 29.64 4.04
N CYS A 199 14.17 28.52 4.13
CA CYS A 199 15.62 28.49 4.27
C CYS A 199 16.33 27.94 3.02
N HIS A 200 15.79 26.89 2.41
CA HIS A 200 16.39 26.23 1.24
C HIS A 200 15.94 26.90 -0.06
N THR A 201 16.77 27.78 -0.60
CA THR A 201 16.42 28.66 -1.72
C THR A 201 16.35 27.95 -3.08
N SER A 202 16.72 26.67 -3.12
CA SER A 202 16.58 25.82 -4.30
C SER A 202 15.77 24.59 -3.95
N SER A 203 14.62 24.43 -4.61
CA SER A 203 13.85 23.18 -4.55
C SER A 203 14.56 22.02 -5.27
N ALA A 204 15.56 22.32 -6.10
CA ALA A 204 16.36 21.33 -6.80
C ALA A 204 17.49 20.76 -5.92
N ASP A 205 18.05 21.58 -5.03
CA ASP A 205 19.15 21.17 -4.18
C ASP A 205 19.04 21.82 -2.80
N TYR A 206 18.61 21.03 -1.83
CA TYR A 206 18.45 21.45 -0.43
C TYR A 206 19.78 21.74 0.27
N ARG A 207 20.93 21.48 -0.36
CA ARG A 207 22.23 21.99 0.15
C ARG A 207 22.41 23.48 -0.11
N ILE A 208 21.57 24.07 -0.95
CA ILE A 208 21.55 25.50 -1.23
C ILE A 208 20.54 26.15 -0.27
N PHE A 209 21.04 26.94 0.66
CA PHE A 209 20.25 27.61 1.69
C PHE A 209 20.71 29.04 1.91
N SER A 210 19.85 29.85 2.55
CA SER A 210 20.20 31.20 2.98
C SER A 210 19.82 31.47 4.42
N CYS A 211 20.78 31.93 5.22
CA CYS A 211 20.53 32.47 6.56
C CYS A 211 20.22 33.97 6.50
N ILE A 212 20.66 34.64 5.44
CA ILE A 212 20.64 36.10 5.29
C ILE A 212 19.38 36.64 4.60
N ASN A 213 18.45 35.76 4.21
CA ASN A 213 17.18 36.17 3.61
C ASN A 213 16.11 36.47 4.68
N CYS A 214 16.39 36.18 5.95
CA CYS A 214 15.46 36.34 7.07
C CYS A 214 15.74 37.64 7.86
N HIS A 215 14.75 38.09 8.63
CA HIS A 215 14.71 39.46 9.16
C HIS A 215 15.78 39.83 10.20
N GLU A 216 16.39 38.86 10.91
CA GLU A 216 17.45 39.14 11.89
C GLU A 216 18.85 39.22 11.25
N HIS A 217 19.03 38.62 10.07
CA HIS A 217 20.35 38.45 9.45
C HIS A 217 20.42 39.01 8.03
N ASN A 218 19.42 39.77 7.59
CA ASN A 218 19.40 40.39 6.26
C ASN A 218 20.15 41.73 6.19
N ASN A 219 20.43 42.35 7.33
CA ASN A 219 21.17 43.60 7.40
C ASN A 219 22.66 43.34 7.63
N LYS A 220 23.42 43.35 6.53
CA LYS A 220 24.87 43.13 6.55
C LYS A 220 25.61 44.05 7.51
N ALA A 221 25.24 45.32 7.60
CA ALA A 221 25.94 46.28 8.46
C ALA A 221 25.84 45.91 9.95
N ASN A 222 24.66 45.44 10.38
CA ASN A 222 24.45 44.99 11.75
C ASN A 222 25.25 43.71 12.04
N VAL A 223 25.20 42.75 11.11
CA VAL A 223 25.94 41.49 11.27
C VAL A 223 27.45 41.74 11.25
N ASP A 224 27.96 42.63 10.39
CA ASP A 224 29.38 43.02 10.37
C ASP A 224 29.80 43.68 11.70
N ASP A 225 28.94 44.52 12.30
CA ASP A 225 29.19 45.20 13.58
C ASP A 225 29.36 44.20 14.73
N ASP A 226 28.49 43.19 14.78
CA ASP A 226 28.50 42.10 15.78
C ASP A 226 29.70 41.16 15.61
N HIS A 227 30.25 41.03 14.39
CA HIS A 227 31.40 40.18 14.09
C HIS A 227 32.74 40.93 13.99
N ARG A 228 32.81 42.19 14.44
CA ARG A 228 34.07 42.94 14.45
C ARG A 228 35.15 42.20 15.25
N GLY A 229 36.28 41.94 14.61
CA GLY A 229 37.41 41.23 15.21
C GLY A 229 37.30 39.70 15.19
N VAL A 230 36.25 39.14 14.60
CA VAL A 230 36.13 37.69 14.38
C VAL A 230 36.94 37.29 13.14
N ASN A 231 38.04 36.58 13.35
CA ASN A 231 38.88 36.12 12.25
C ASN A 231 38.15 35.10 11.37
N GLY A 232 38.24 35.24 10.05
CA GLY A 232 37.56 34.36 9.09
C GLY A 232 36.05 34.57 8.99
N TYR A 233 35.51 35.67 9.54
CA TYR A 233 34.13 36.08 9.32
C TYR A 233 33.90 36.42 7.84
N SER A 234 32.78 35.96 7.31
CA SER A 234 32.26 36.35 6.00
C SER A 234 30.75 36.32 6.03
N TYR A 235 30.12 37.31 5.38
CA TYR A 235 28.67 37.44 5.29
C TYR A 235 28.11 36.54 4.19
N VAL A 236 28.25 35.22 4.38
CA VAL A 236 27.80 34.18 3.46
C VAL A 236 27.19 33.04 4.27
N SER A 237 26.01 32.56 3.89
CA SER A 237 25.23 31.57 4.65
C SER A 237 26.00 30.29 4.99
N SER A 238 26.87 29.79 4.10
CA SER A 238 27.72 28.63 4.38
C SER A 238 28.71 28.89 5.52
N GLU A 239 29.24 30.10 5.62
CA GLU A 239 30.15 30.51 6.69
C GLU A 239 29.40 30.76 8.00
N CYS A 240 28.20 31.33 7.93
CA CYS A 240 27.30 31.42 9.09
C CYS A 240 27.04 30.03 9.68
N TYR A 241 26.69 29.05 8.83
CA TYR A 241 26.45 27.67 9.28
C TYR A 241 27.71 27.00 9.84
N ARG A 242 28.87 27.23 9.23
CA ARG A 242 30.15 26.68 9.70
C ARG A 242 30.51 27.15 11.11
N CYS A 243 30.30 28.44 11.41
CA CYS A 243 30.55 29.01 12.73
C CYS A 243 29.42 28.74 13.74
N HIS A 244 28.17 28.69 13.26
CA HIS A 244 26.96 28.53 14.07
C HIS A 244 26.14 27.30 13.64
N PRO A 245 26.69 26.07 13.76
CA PRO A 245 25.99 24.86 13.27
C PRO A 245 24.70 24.55 14.03
N ASN A 246 24.53 25.12 15.23
CA ASN A 246 23.35 24.97 16.08
C ASN A 246 22.52 26.27 16.23
N GLY A 247 22.82 27.29 15.41
CA GLY A 247 22.11 28.58 15.45
C GLY A 247 22.39 29.42 16.71
N LYS A 248 23.38 29.06 17.53
CA LYS A 248 23.78 29.84 18.72
C LYS A 248 25.01 30.67 18.44
N GLY A 249 24.99 31.93 18.87
CA GLY A 249 26.10 32.89 18.78
C GLY A 249 27.11 32.77 19.93
N ASP A 250 27.20 31.62 20.59
CA ASP A 250 27.80 31.54 21.92
C ASP A 250 29.29 31.17 21.81
N GLY A 251 30.18 32.17 21.93
CA GLY A 251 31.61 31.89 22.14
C GLY A 251 32.52 33.10 22.31
N LEU A 252 32.27 34.19 21.61
CA LEU A 252 33.00 35.44 21.81
C LEU A 252 31.97 36.53 22.05
N LYS A 253 31.86 37.00 23.31
CA LYS A 253 31.22 38.28 23.57
C LYS A 253 31.94 39.28 22.67
N ALA A 254 31.29 39.69 21.59
CA ALA A 254 31.67 40.90 20.87
C ALA A 254 31.85 41.95 21.97
N ILE A 255 33.06 42.49 22.09
CA ILE A 255 33.32 43.62 22.97
C ILE A 255 32.50 44.74 22.34
N ARG A 256 31.24 44.87 22.77
CA ARG A 256 30.39 46.01 22.44
C ARG A 256 31.10 47.21 23.05
N LEU A 257 32.00 47.82 22.27
CA LEU A 257 32.42 49.18 22.50
C LEU A 257 31.12 49.98 22.47
N LYS A 258 30.70 50.42 23.65
CA LYS A 258 29.50 51.22 23.84
C LYS A 258 29.52 52.32 22.77
N ARG A 259 28.49 52.34 21.93
CA ARG A 259 28.19 53.48 21.05
C ARG A 259 28.16 54.71 21.97
N ILE A 260 29.15 55.58 21.84
CA ILE A 260 29.12 56.90 22.47
C ILE A 260 28.06 57.66 21.68
N GLU A 261 26.91 57.86 22.31
CA GLU A 261 25.92 58.83 21.84
C GLU A 261 26.53 60.22 22.03
N ASN A 262 26.69 60.94 20.92
CA ASN A 262 26.82 62.40 20.87
C ASN A 262 25.67 62.93 20.02
#